data_AF-A0A1G3LSI6-F1
#
_entry.id   AF-A0A1G3LSI6-F1
#
_cell.length_a   1.000
_cell.length_b   1.000
_cell.length_c   1.000
_cell.angle_alpha   90.00
_cell.angle_beta   90.00
_cell.angle_gamma   90.00
#
_symmetry.space_group_name_H-M   'P 1'
#
loop_
_entity.id
_entity.type
_entity.pdbx_description
1 polymer ?
#
loop_
_entity_poly.entity_id
_entity_poly.type
_entity_poly.pdbx_seq_one_letter_code
_entity_poly.pdbx_strand_id
1 'polypeptide(L)'
;MERYEGLFDVLGWLGLALLVPLGFYVFDYGAGVQFMRTRLGVVGLPTTITLAAFVLLALRIVFGGGELVSPLLVSFVIGFFLLATVVPFRFMKWFSAEAVKVFFLESKGLSFLAACFVLFFGNLLSYARRASIWLQLFFFLVLPVVFLLVANAFNLFRLPAPAL
;
A
#
# COMPACT_ATOMS: atom_id res chain seq x y z
N MET A 1 -2.53 -21.52 -20.66
CA MET A 1 -1.98 -20.52 -19.72
C MET A 1 -3.08 -19.93 -18.85
N GLU A 2 -4.29 -19.72 -19.39
CA GLU A 2 -5.49 -19.23 -18.67
C GLU A 2 -5.77 -19.82 -17.27
N ARG A 3 -5.52 -21.11 -17.04
CA ARG A 3 -5.82 -21.74 -15.73
C ARG A 3 -4.91 -21.26 -14.59
N TYR A 4 -3.71 -20.76 -14.89
CA TYR A 4 -2.77 -20.26 -13.88
C TYR A 4 -2.93 -18.76 -13.62
N GLU A 5 -3.36 -17.99 -14.62
CA GLU A 5 -3.57 -16.53 -14.51
C GLU A 5 -4.57 -16.19 -13.40
N GLY A 6 -5.68 -16.94 -13.31
CA GLY A 6 -6.68 -16.76 -12.25
C GLY A 6 -6.13 -17.00 -10.82
N LEU A 7 -5.13 -17.88 -10.66
CA LEU A 7 -4.46 -18.08 -9.37
C LEU A 7 -3.68 -16.83 -8.95
N PHE A 8 -2.90 -16.26 -9.88
CA PHE A 8 -2.08 -15.09 -9.60
C PHE A 8 -2.91 -13.83 -9.38
N ASP A 9 -4.07 -13.73 -10.03
CA ASP A 9 -5.04 -12.67 -9.75
C ASP A 9 -5.54 -12.72 -8.31
N VAL A 10 -5.90 -13.92 -7.83
CA VAL A 10 -6.28 -14.16 -6.42
C VAL A 10 -5.12 -13.84 -5.49
N LEU A 11 -3.88 -14.23 -5.83
CA LEU A 11 -2.70 -13.88 -5.04
C LEU A 11 -2.53 -12.36 -4.89
N GLY A 12 -2.78 -11.58 -5.94
CA GLY A 12 -2.73 -10.12 -5.82
C GLY A 12 -3.79 -9.55 -4.87
N TRP A 13 -5.01 -10.10 -4.89
CA TRP A 13 -6.05 -9.73 -3.92
C TRP A 13 -5.69 -10.14 -2.50
N LEU A 14 -5.06 -11.31 -2.32
CA LEU A 14 -4.52 -11.73 -1.03
C LEU A 14 -3.37 -10.81 -0.56
N GLY A 15 -2.54 -10.34 -1.49
CA GLY A 15 -1.52 -9.32 -1.22
C GLY A 15 -2.12 -8.03 -0.67
N LEU A 16 -3.22 -7.54 -1.24
CA LEU A 16 -3.95 -6.39 -0.70
C LEU A 16 -4.57 -6.70 0.67
N ALA A 17 -5.16 -7.88 0.84
CA ALA A 17 -5.76 -8.28 2.12
C ALA A 17 -4.73 -8.36 3.25
N LEU A 18 -3.47 -8.71 2.94
CA LEU A 18 -2.36 -8.69 3.90
C LEU A 18 -2.03 -7.29 4.42
N LEU A 19 -2.47 -6.21 3.77
CA LEU A 19 -2.32 -4.86 4.30
C LEU A 19 -3.27 -4.58 5.47
N VAL A 20 -4.36 -5.35 5.63
CA VAL A 20 -5.31 -5.17 6.75
C VAL A 20 -4.64 -5.38 8.12
N PRO A 21 -3.90 -6.49 8.35
CA PRO A 21 -3.12 -6.65 9.58
C PRO A 21 -2.11 -5.54 9.84
N LEU A 22 -1.51 -4.95 8.79
CA LEU A 22 -0.64 -3.80 8.92
C LEU A 22 -1.39 -2.56 9.46
N GLY A 23 -2.65 -2.40 9.05
CA GLY A 23 -3.56 -1.39 9.58
C GLY A 23 -3.69 -1.42 11.11
N PHE A 24 -3.64 -2.60 11.75
CA PHE A 24 -3.68 -2.68 13.22
C PHE A 24 -2.50 -1.96 13.89
N TYR A 25 -1.32 -2.03 13.28
CA TYR A 25 -0.15 -1.29 13.77
C TYR A 25 -0.26 0.20 13.48
N VAL A 26 -0.77 0.56 12.30
CA VAL A 26 -0.87 1.96 11.86
C VAL A 26 -1.89 2.73 12.69
N PHE A 27 -3.01 2.11 13.03
CA PHE A 27 -4.10 2.72 13.80
C PHE A 27 -4.06 2.38 15.30
N ASP A 28 -2.95 1.80 15.78
CA ASP A 28 -2.74 1.42 17.19
C ASP A 28 -3.91 0.62 17.80
N TYR A 29 -4.41 -0.37 17.04
CA TYR A 29 -5.45 -1.27 17.53
C TYR A 29 -4.84 -2.32 18.46
N GLY A 30 -4.76 -2.00 19.75
CA GLY A 30 -4.01 -2.75 20.76
C GLY A 30 -4.26 -4.27 20.77
N ALA A 31 -5.51 -4.72 20.66
CA ALA A 31 -5.83 -6.15 20.62
C ALA A 31 -5.25 -6.85 19.37
N GLY A 32 -5.33 -6.19 18.21
CA GLY A 32 -4.74 -6.68 16.96
C GLY A 32 -3.22 -6.72 17.05
N VAL A 33 -2.58 -5.63 17.51
CA VAL A 33 -1.12 -5.57 17.67
C VAL A 33 -0.61 -6.65 18.63
N GLN A 34 -1.30 -6.85 19.75
CA GLN A 34 -0.93 -7.89 20.72
C GLN A 34 -1.05 -9.29 20.11
N PHE A 35 -2.14 -9.59 19.40
CA PHE A 35 -2.31 -10.86 18.72
C PHE A 35 -1.18 -11.12 17.72
N MET A 36 -0.86 -10.12 16.89
CA MET A 36 0.20 -10.21 15.89
C MET A 36 1.58 -10.47 16.53
N ARG A 37 1.92 -9.75 17.60
CA ARG A 37 3.21 -9.92 18.31
C ARG A 37 3.30 -11.25 19.05
N THR A 38 2.23 -11.72 19.68
CA THR A 38 2.25 -12.90 20.56
C THR A 38 2.01 -14.23 19.84
N ARG A 39 1.19 -14.24 18.79
CA ARG A 39 0.80 -15.48 18.09
C ARG A 39 1.52 -15.69 16.76
N LEU A 40 1.84 -14.62 16.05
CA LEU A 40 2.45 -14.71 14.71
C LEU A 40 3.96 -14.45 14.70
N GLY A 41 4.52 -13.90 15.79
CA GLY A 41 5.95 -13.66 15.93
C GLY A 41 6.53 -12.85 14.76
N VAL A 42 7.53 -13.40 14.07
CA VAL A 42 8.21 -12.75 12.93
C VAL A 42 7.27 -12.48 11.76
N VAL A 43 6.29 -13.36 11.52
CA VAL A 43 5.30 -13.21 10.43
C VAL A 43 4.33 -12.06 10.73
N GLY A 44 4.13 -11.75 12.01
CA GLY A 44 3.32 -10.62 12.46
C GLY A 44 4.04 -9.27 12.39
N LEU A 45 5.33 -9.21 12.05
CA LEU A 45 6.05 -7.94 12.01
C LEU A 45 5.58 -7.08 10.82
N PRO A 46 5.39 -5.76 11.00
CA PRO A 46 4.96 -4.83 9.95
C PRO A 46 5.78 -4.95 8.66
N THR A 47 7.10 -5.04 8.79
CA THR A 47 8.03 -5.21 7.67
C THR A 47 7.79 -6.51 6.92
N THR A 48 7.59 -7.62 7.63
CA THR A 48 7.36 -8.95 7.04
C THR A 48 6.04 -8.98 6.28
N ILE A 49 4.96 -8.46 6.89
CA ILE A 49 3.63 -8.38 6.28
C ILE A 49 3.68 -7.56 4.99
N THR A 50 4.33 -6.40 5.05
CA THR A 50 4.42 -5.51 3.89
C THR A 50 5.23 -6.15 2.78
N LEU A 51 6.38 -6.77 3.08
CA LEU A 51 7.16 -7.49 2.07
C LEU A 51 6.37 -8.66 1.47
N ALA A 52 5.66 -9.44 2.29
CA ALA A 52 4.82 -10.53 1.80
C ALA A 52 3.72 -10.01 0.86
N ALA A 53 3.03 -8.92 1.23
CA ALA A 53 2.04 -8.27 0.40
C ALA A 53 2.62 -7.85 -0.97
N PHE A 54 3.78 -7.20 -0.98
CA PHE A 54 4.46 -6.78 -2.20
C PHE A 54 4.97 -7.95 -3.05
N VAL A 55 5.43 -9.04 -2.43
CA VAL A 55 5.82 -10.25 -3.16
C VAL A 55 4.59 -10.85 -3.87
N LEU A 56 3.45 -10.96 -3.20
CA LEU A 56 2.22 -11.47 -3.83
C LEU A 56 1.73 -10.56 -4.96
N LEU A 57 1.77 -9.24 -4.77
CA LEU A 57 1.43 -8.27 -5.82
C LEU A 57 2.40 -8.34 -7.00
N ALA A 58 3.70 -8.53 -6.76
CA ALA A 58 4.69 -8.70 -7.81
C ALA A 58 4.46 -10.00 -8.60
N LEU A 59 4.12 -11.10 -7.92
CA LEU A 59 3.74 -12.35 -8.58
C LEU A 59 2.53 -12.14 -9.50
N ARG A 60 1.52 -11.38 -9.05
CA ARG A 60 0.41 -10.99 -9.93
C ARG A 60 0.85 -10.16 -11.13
N ILE A 61 1.76 -9.21 -10.94
CA ILE A 61 2.24 -8.36 -12.05
C ILE A 61 2.92 -9.20 -13.14
N VAL A 62 3.71 -10.20 -12.73
CA VAL A 62 4.50 -11.02 -13.65
C VAL A 62 3.67 -12.13 -14.29
N PHE A 63 2.73 -12.73 -13.55
CA PHE A 63 2.03 -13.96 -13.98
C PHE A 63 0.50 -13.86 -14.02
N GLY A 64 -0.09 -12.73 -13.61
CA GLY A 64 -1.53 -12.51 -13.60
C GLY A 64 -2.12 -12.20 -14.98
N GLY A 65 -3.45 -12.32 -15.09
CA GLY A 65 -4.20 -12.21 -16.35
C GLY A 65 -4.72 -10.81 -16.66
N GLY A 66 -4.08 -9.77 -16.14
CA GLY A 66 -4.54 -8.38 -16.33
C GLY A 66 -4.38 -7.90 -17.77
N GLU A 67 -5.44 -7.31 -18.32
CA GLU A 67 -5.44 -6.65 -19.64
C GLU A 67 -4.44 -5.49 -19.69
N LEU A 68 -4.26 -4.79 -18.56
CA LEU A 68 -3.35 -3.66 -18.43
C LEU A 68 -2.37 -3.88 -17.28
N VAL A 69 -1.09 -4.01 -17.62
CA VAL A 69 0.01 -4.13 -16.66
C VAL A 69 0.42 -2.76 -16.09
N SER A 70 0.24 -1.68 -16.85
CA SER A 70 0.70 -0.35 -16.45
C SER A 70 0.07 0.19 -15.16
N PRO A 71 -1.25 0.06 -14.90
CA PRO A 71 -1.85 0.52 -13.65
C PRO A 71 -1.30 -0.23 -12.44
N LEU A 72 -1.01 -1.53 -12.60
CA LEU A 72 -0.40 -2.34 -11.54
C LEU A 72 1.03 -1.92 -11.24
N LEU A 73 1.85 -1.69 -12.27
CA LEU A 73 3.24 -1.27 -12.07
C LEU A 73 3.32 0.12 -11.43
N VAL A 74 2.52 1.07 -11.91
CA VAL A 74 2.50 2.43 -11.37
C VAL A 74 2.00 2.43 -9.93
N SER A 75 0.91 1.71 -9.64
CA SER A 75 0.40 1.63 -8.28
C SER A 75 1.35 0.89 -7.35
N PHE A 76 2.03 -0.15 -7.82
CA PHE A 76 3.03 -0.89 -7.07
C PHE A 76 4.16 0.02 -6.64
N VAL A 77 4.73 0.80 -7.56
CA VAL A 77 5.83 1.72 -7.24
C VAL A 77 5.37 2.82 -6.28
N ILE A 78 4.25 3.50 -6.58
CA ILE A 78 3.77 4.61 -5.75
C ILE A 78 3.34 4.11 -4.37
N GLY A 79 2.57 3.01 -4.32
CA GLY A 79 2.13 2.38 -3.08
C GLY A 79 3.31 1.90 -2.24
N PHE A 80 4.39 1.41 -2.86
CA PHE A 80 5.62 1.05 -2.16
C PHE A 80 6.27 2.24 -1.47
N PHE A 81 6.45 3.35 -2.18
CA PHE A 81 7.01 4.57 -1.59
C PHE A 81 6.12 5.13 -0.47
N LEU A 82 4.79 5.14 -0.64
CA LEU A 82 3.87 5.56 0.41
C LEU A 82 3.96 4.65 1.65
N LEU A 83 4.03 3.32 1.47
CA LEU A 83 4.22 2.41 2.61
C LEU A 83 5.61 2.48 3.21
N ALA A 84 6.63 2.88 2.45
CA ALA A 84 7.98 3.10 2.97
C ALA A 84 8.07 4.30 3.92
N THR A 85 7.12 5.26 3.88
CA THR A 85 7.03 6.31 4.91
C THR A 85 6.35 5.82 6.18
N VAL A 86 5.60 4.72 6.10
CA VAL A 86 4.85 4.14 7.22
C VAL A 86 5.72 3.12 7.94
N VAL A 87 6.22 2.13 7.22
CA VAL A 87 6.91 0.95 7.74
C VAL A 87 8.43 1.18 7.78
N PRO A 88 9.10 0.85 8.90
CA PRO A 88 10.53 1.13 9.07
C PRO A 88 11.42 0.13 8.31
N PHE A 89 11.46 0.24 6.99
CA PHE A 89 12.40 -0.53 6.17
C PHE A 89 13.83 -0.03 6.33
N ARG A 90 14.75 -0.93 6.71
CA ARG A 90 16.18 -0.56 6.88
C ARG A 90 16.81 0.00 5.61
N PHE A 91 16.47 -0.56 4.45
CA PHE A 91 17.02 -0.16 3.16
C PHE A 91 16.39 1.12 2.58
N MET A 92 15.23 1.55 3.11
CA MET A 92 14.54 2.79 2.70
C MET A 92 14.67 3.93 3.70
N LYS A 93 15.56 3.80 4.70
CA LYS A 93 15.79 4.85 5.70
C LYS A 93 16.12 6.21 5.09
N TRP A 94 16.85 6.22 3.97
CA TRP A 94 17.20 7.45 3.26
C TRP A 94 15.95 8.16 2.72
N PHE A 95 15.00 7.41 2.15
CA PHE A 95 13.75 7.97 1.62
C PHE A 95 12.82 8.40 2.74
N SER A 96 12.65 7.55 3.78
CA SER A 96 11.76 7.87 4.89
C SER A 96 12.21 9.13 5.65
N ALA A 97 13.53 9.35 5.77
CA ALA A 97 14.07 10.54 6.43
C ALA A 97 13.77 11.83 5.66
N GLU A 98 13.78 11.79 4.33
CA GLU A 98 13.41 12.94 3.49
C GLU A 98 11.88 13.13 3.40
N ALA A 99 11.13 12.03 3.31
CA ALA A 99 9.68 12.07 3.20
C ALA A 99 9.00 12.70 4.43
N VAL A 100 9.53 12.51 5.64
CA VAL A 100 8.97 13.11 6.87
C VAL A 100 9.09 14.64 6.87
N LYS A 101 10.00 15.23 6.08
CA LYS A 101 10.10 16.70 5.95
C LYS A 101 8.97 17.28 5.09
N VAL A 102 8.25 16.44 4.35
CA VAL A 102 7.17 16.85 3.46
C VAL A 102 5.86 16.86 4.24
N PHE A 103 5.27 18.05 4.40
CA PHE A 103 4.09 18.28 5.24
C PHE A 103 2.96 17.26 5.03
N PHE A 104 2.64 16.89 3.80
CA PHE A 104 1.53 15.98 3.53
C PHE A 104 1.85 14.49 3.75
N LEU A 105 3.12 14.12 4.00
CA LEU A 105 3.55 12.73 4.29
C LEU A 105 3.79 12.49 5.78
N GLU A 106 3.64 13.51 6.62
CA GLU A 106 3.88 13.44 8.07
C GLU A 106 2.97 12.43 8.77
N SER A 107 1.71 12.34 8.33
CA SER A 107 0.73 11.43 8.92
C SER A 107 0.88 10.02 8.33
N LYS A 108 1.53 9.13 9.08
CA LYS A 108 1.70 7.72 8.68
C LYS A 108 0.35 7.03 8.38
N GLY A 109 -0.69 7.36 9.14
CA GLY A 109 -2.02 6.80 8.92
C GLY A 109 -2.64 7.23 7.59
N LEU A 110 -2.49 8.49 7.20
CA LEU A 110 -2.96 8.97 5.90
C LEU A 110 -2.12 8.42 4.76
N SER A 111 -0.79 8.36 4.91
CA SER A 111 0.09 7.73 3.91
C SER A 111 -0.24 6.25 3.70
N PHE A 112 -0.59 5.52 4.76
CA PHE A 112 -1.09 4.14 4.67
C PHE A 112 -2.39 4.05 3.89
N LEU A 113 -3.39 4.88 4.20
CA LEU A 113 -4.66 4.90 3.48
C LEU A 113 -4.48 5.24 2.00
N ALA A 114 -3.65 6.24 1.70
CA ALA A 114 -3.29 6.60 0.35
C ALA A 114 -2.62 5.43 -0.39
N ALA A 115 -1.71 4.70 0.26
CA ALA A 115 -1.08 3.54 -0.33
C ALA A 115 -2.10 2.41 -0.62
N CYS A 116 -2.96 2.09 0.34
CA CYS A 116 -4.03 1.10 0.16
C CYS A 116 -4.95 1.49 -1.00
N PHE A 117 -5.33 2.77 -1.08
CA PHE A 117 -6.13 3.30 -2.19
C PHE A 117 -5.41 3.09 -3.53
N VAL A 118 -4.16 3.55 -3.65
CA VAL A 118 -3.39 3.44 -4.89
C VAL A 118 -3.24 1.99 -5.32
N LEU A 119 -2.85 1.10 -4.42
CA LEU A 119 -2.65 -0.32 -4.70
C LEU A 119 -3.97 -1.00 -5.09
N PHE A 120 -5.06 -0.75 -4.35
CA PHE A 120 -6.38 -1.29 -4.65
C PHE A 120 -6.88 -0.84 -6.03
N PHE A 121 -6.81 0.46 -6.33
CA PHE A 121 -7.27 0.97 -7.61
C PHE A 121 -6.37 0.54 -8.77
N GLY A 122 -5.06 0.42 -8.58
CA GLY A 122 -4.18 -0.15 -9.60
C GLY A 122 -4.50 -1.61 -9.90
N ASN A 123 -4.85 -2.36 -8.86
CA ASN A 123 -5.31 -3.73 -8.97
C ASN A 123 -6.67 -3.84 -9.69
N LEU A 124 -7.58 -2.90 -9.43
CA LEU A 124 -8.88 -2.86 -10.08
C LEU A 124 -8.79 -2.42 -11.55
N LEU A 125 -8.02 -1.37 -11.82
CA LEU A 125 -7.81 -0.80 -13.16
C LEU A 125 -7.03 -1.75 -14.08
N SER A 126 -6.32 -2.74 -13.54
CA SER A 126 -5.63 -3.76 -14.36
C SER A 126 -6.60 -4.63 -15.16
N TYR A 127 -7.85 -4.73 -14.72
CA TYR A 127 -8.91 -5.47 -15.42
C TYR A 127 -9.62 -4.60 -16.48
N ALA A 128 -9.36 -3.29 -16.52
CA ALA A 128 -9.95 -2.42 -17.52
C ALA A 128 -9.32 -2.70 -18.89
N ARG A 129 -10.15 -2.76 -19.94
CA ARG A 129 -9.66 -2.96 -21.32
C ARG A 129 -8.86 -1.78 -21.87
N ARG A 130 -9.17 -0.56 -21.43
CA ARG A 130 -8.48 0.68 -21.80
C ARG A 130 -8.50 1.65 -20.63
N ALA A 131 -7.34 2.09 -20.20
CA ALA A 131 -7.17 3.20 -19.28
C ALA A 131 -6.11 4.14 -19.87
N SER A 132 -6.46 5.41 -20.09
CA SER A 132 -5.48 6.38 -20.58
C SER A 132 -4.39 6.61 -19.53
N ILE A 133 -3.16 6.84 -19.98
CA ILE A 133 -2.05 7.13 -19.08
C ILE A 133 -2.32 8.37 -18.21
N TRP A 134 -3.05 9.36 -18.75
CA TRP A 134 -3.49 10.54 -18.04
C TRP A 134 -4.44 10.21 -16.89
N LEU A 135 -5.37 9.28 -17.11
CA LEU A 135 -6.26 8.80 -16.07
C LEU A 135 -5.49 8.06 -14.97
N GLN A 136 -4.51 7.24 -15.35
CA GLN A 136 -3.63 6.55 -14.39
C GLN A 136 -2.82 7.55 -13.55
N LEU A 137 -2.19 8.55 -14.17
CA LEU A 137 -1.44 9.59 -13.45
C LEU A 137 -2.36 10.41 -12.52
N PHE A 138 -3.57 10.75 -12.98
CA PHE A 138 -4.51 11.47 -12.14
C PHE A 138 -4.92 10.65 -10.91
N PHE A 139 -5.30 9.38 -11.08
CA PHE A 139 -5.75 8.54 -9.98
C PHE A 139 -4.64 8.10 -9.03
N PHE A 140 -3.43 7.88 -9.52
CA PHE A 140 -2.34 7.34 -8.70
C PHE A 140 -1.39 8.39 -8.16
N LEU A 141 -1.30 9.57 -8.77
CA LEU A 141 -0.42 10.64 -8.32
C LEU A 141 -1.20 11.84 -7.80
N VAL A 142 -2.06 12.43 -8.63
CA VAL A 142 -2.73 13.70 -8.30
C VAL A 142 -3.71 13.49 -7.14
N LEU A 143 -4.60 12.51 -7.26
CA LEU A 143 -5.67 12.29 -6.29
C LEU A 143 -5.14 11.94 -4.89
N PRO A 144 -4.16 11.03 -4.72
CA PRO A 144 -3.58 10.74 -3.40
C PRO A 144 -2.84 11.93 -2.82
N VAL A 145 -2.07 12.68 -3.62
CA VAL A 145 -1.34 13.87 -3.13
C VAL A 145 -2.30 14.97 -2.69
N VAL A 146 -3.34 15.24 -3.48
CA VAL A 146 -4.38 16.23 -3.12
C VAL A 146 -5.13 15.78 -1.87
N PHE A 147 -5.48 14.50 -1.77
CA PHE A 147 -6.13 13.95 -0.57
C PHE A 147 -5.25 14.15 0.67
N LEU A 148 -3.97 13.79 0.61
CA LEU A 148 -3.01 13.97 1.71
C LEU A 148 -2.85 15.44 2.09
N LEU A 149 -2.72 16.33 1.10
CA LEU A 149 -2.60 17.78 1.32
C LEU A 149 -3.83 18.34 2.04
N VAL A 150 -5.03 18.04 1.55
CA VAL A 150 -6.28 18.53 2.14
C VAL A 150 -6.49 17.93 3.53
N ALA A 151 -6.27 16.62 3.68
CA ALA A 151 -6.44 15.94 4.95
C ALA A 151 -5.52 16.48 6.06
N ASN A 152 -4.24 16.74 5.73
CA ASN A 152 -3.30 17.35 6.69
C ASN A 152 -3.55 18.85 6.90
N ALA A 153 -3.80 19.63 5.85
CA ALA A 153 -4.02 21.07 5.97
C ALA A 153 -5.21 21.41 6.87
N PHE A 154 -6.29 20.63 6.78
CA PHE A 154 -7.50 20.82 7.56
C PHE A 154 -7.56 19.94 8.82
N ASN A 155 -6.52 19.17 9.13
CA ASN A 155 -6.51 18.19 10.23
C ASN A 155 -7.78 17.32 10.27
N LEU A 156 -8.26 16.88 9.10
CA LEU A 156 -9.54 16.17 8.96
C LEU A 156 -9.54 14.83 9.73
N PHE A 157 -8.38 14.22 9.89
CA PHE A 157 -8.22 12.94 10.57
C PHE A 157 -7.16 13.06 11.67
N ARG A 158 -7.60 13.00 12.93
CA ARG A 158 -6.71 12.82 14.08
C ARG A 158 -6.47 11.34 14.30
N LEU A 159 -5.49 10.81 13.56
CA LEU A 159 -5.12 9.40 13.67
C LEU A 159 -4.14 9.21 14.85
N PRO A 160 -4.24 8.10 15.59
CA PRO A 160 -3.33 7.80 16.69
C PRO A 160 -1.89 7.62 16.20
N ALA A 161 -0.94 7.75 17.12
CA ALA A 161 0.46 7.45 16.83
C ALA A 161 0.60 5.94 16.56
N PRO A 162 1.27 5.53 15.46
CA PRO A 162 1.33 4.12 15.07
C PRO A 162 2.26 3.31 15.98
N ALA A 163 1.87 2.06 16.29
CA ALA A 163 2.58 1.10 17.15
C ALA A 163 3.69 0.30 16.43
N LEU A 164 4.38 0.95 15.49
CA LEU A 164 5.35 0.37 14.55
C LEU A 164 6.77 0.29 15.15
#